data_AF-A0A1V5MX40-F1
#
_entry.id   AF-A0A1V5MX40-F1
#
_cell.length_a   1.000
_cell.length_b   1.000
_cell.length_c   1.000
_cell.angle_alpha   90.00
_cell.angle_beta   90.00
_cell.angle_gamma   90.00
#
_symmetry.space_group_name_H-M   'P 1'
#
loop_
_entity.id
_entity.type
_entity.pdbx_description
1 polymer ?
#
loop_
_entity_poly.entity_id
_entity_poly.type
_entity_poly.pdbx_seq_one_letter_code
_entity_poly.pdbx_strand_id
1 'polypeptide(L)'
;MWLKTWKAAPDGKILKSDVTVAKNYLSHQHIIELNRIISAYLDLAENNAQRGIAFSMVQWAKFLNGFLELSNYPILKDKGKISMFEAKMKAENEYDKFRVIQDVNYESDFDKEIKKLKP
;
A
#
# COMPACT_ATOMS: atom_id res chain seq x y z
N MET A 1 0.93 1.52 16.21
CA MET A 1 1.84 0.54 15.55
C MET A 1 1.06 -0.50 14.69
N TRP A 2 -0.08 -0.13 14.07
CA TRP A 2 -1.02 -1.11 13.48
C TRP A 2 -1.03 -1.16 11.94
N LEU A 3 -0.20 -0.35 11.27
CA LEU A 3 -0.16 -0.18 9.81
C LEU A 3 1.18 -0.57 9.17
N LYS A 4 2.13 -1.10 9.94
CA LYS A 4 3.49 -1.45 9.46
C LYS A 4 3.90 -2.90 9.72
N THR A 5 3.05 -3.68 10.38
CA THR A 5 3.40 -5.01 10.89
C THR A 5 2.33 -6.04 10.59
N TRP A 6 2.75 -7.29 10.44
CA TRP A 6 1.85 -8.44 10.31
C TRP A 6 1.18 -8.75 11.66
N LYS A 7 0.06 -9.48 11.64
CA LYS A 7 -0.76 -9.70 12.84
C LYS A 7 0.04 -10.33 13.99
N ALA A 8 1.00 -11.20 13.67
CA ALA A 8 1.83 -11.90 14.64
C ALA A 8 3.26 -11.34 14.74
N ALA A 9 3.61 -10.28 14.01
CA ALA A 9 4.96 -9.71 14.07
C ALA A 9 5.19 -8.89 15.36
N PRO A 10 6.42 -8.83 15.90
CA PRO A 10 7.67 -9.36 15.34
C PRO A 10 7.98 -10.82 15.68
N ASP A 11 7.38 -11.38 16.73
CA ASP A 11 7.83 -12.65 17.32
C ASP A 11 7.10 -13.90 16.80
N GLY A 12 6.04 -13.73 16.00
CA GLY A 12 5.22 -14.79 15.45
C GLY A 12 5.32 -14.94 13.93
N LYS A 13 4.89 -16.09 13.43
CA LYS A 13 4.93 -16.42 12.00
C LYS A 13 3.97 -15.56 11.17
N ILE A 14 4.40 -15.15 9.99
CA ILE A 14 3.55 -14.55 8.96
C ILE A 14 2.71 -15.66 8.33
N LEU A 15 1.39 -15.42 8.22
CA LEU A 15 0.44 -16.39 7.67
C LEU A 15 0.12 -16.10 6.20
N LYS A 16 -0.34 -17.13 5.48
CA LYS A 16 -0.77 -16.99 4.07
C LYS A 16 -1.90 -15.97 3.90
N SER A 17 -2.80 -15.87 4.87
CA SER A 17 -3.87 -14.86 4.85
C SER A 17 -3.33 -13.43 4.93
N ASP A 18 -2.19 -13.23 5.61
CA ASP A 18 -1.61 -11.90 5.79
C ASP A 18 -1.08 -11.36 4.46
N VAL A 19 -0.47 -12.18 3.61
CA VAL A 19 0.13 -11.71 2.35
C VAL A 19 -0.88 -11.26 1.29
N THR A 20 -2.14 -11.67 1.42
CA THR A 20 -3.20 -11.32 0.45
C THR A 20 -3.74 -9.91 0.68
N VAL A 21 -3.55 -9.36 1.88
CA VAL A 21 -4.00 -8.03 2.26
C VAL A 21 -2.81 -7.09 2.29
N ALA A 22 -2.74 -6.17 1.35
CA ALA A 22 -1.76 -5.09 1.38
C ALA A 22 -2.07 -4.13 2.54
N LYS A 23 -1.32 -4.23 3.65
CA LYS A 23 -1.51 -3.41 4.87
C LYS A 23 -0.82 -2.04 4.85
N ASN A 24 -0.31 -1.58 3.73
CA ASN A 24 0.48 -0.35 3.69
C ASN A 24 0.34 0.32 2.32
N TYR A 25 -0.19 1.54 2.29
CA TYR A 25 -0.16 2.31 1.06
C TYR A 25 0.58 3.64 1.19
N LEU A 26 0.67 4.26 2.38
CA LEU A 26 1.31 5.57 2.52
C LEU A 26 1.99 5.72 3.90
N SER A 27 3.22 6.22 3.91
CA SER A 27 3.89 6.68 5.13
C SER A 27 3.26 7.99 5.60
N HIS A 28 3.53 8.43 6.84
CA HIS A 28 3.05 9.73 7.31
C HIS A 28 3.49 10.89 6.40
N GLN A 29 4.72 10.83 5.90
CA GLN A 29 5.24 11.79 4.92
C GLN A 29 4.46 11.74 3.60
N HIS A 30 4.19 10.54 3.08
CA HIS A 30 3.37 10.40 1.86
C HIS A 30 1.93 10.89 2.05
N ILE A 31 1.35 10.76 3.26
CA ILE A 31 0.02 11.30 3.57
C ILE A 31 0.04 12.83 3.58
N ILE A 32 1.06 13.44 4.20
CA ILE A 32 1.21 14.90 4.21
C ILE A 32 1.35 15.42 2.77
N GLU A 33 2.18 14.76 1.97
CA GLU A 33 2.38 15.10 0.58
C GLU A 33 1.09 14.97 -0.23
N LEU A 34 0.37 13.85 -0.09
CA LEU A 34 -0.92 13.64 -0.72
C LEU A 34 -1.94 14.73 -0.36
N ASN A 35 -2.02 15.10 0.93
CA ASN A 35 -2.92 16.15 1.38
C ASN A 35 -2.60 17.50 0.70
N ARG A 36 -1.31 17.86 0.58
CA ARG A 36 -0.90 19.11 -0.08
C ARG A 36 -1.31 19.14 -1.55
N ILE A 37 -1.11 18.04 -2.27
CA ILE A 37 -1.50 17.91 -3.69
C ILE A 37 -3.02 18.03 -3.85
N ILE A 38 -3.78 17.33 -2.99
CA ILE A 38 -5.25 17.36 -3.03
C ILE A 38 -5.76 18.76 -2.74
N SER A 39 -5.25 19.43 -1.69
CA SER A 39 -5.64 20.80 -1.36
C SER A 39 -5.37 21.75 -2.53
N ALA A 40 -4.16 21.72 -3.11
CA ALA A 40 -3.82 22.57 -4.24
C ALA A 40 -4.71 22.31 -5.47
N TYR A 41 -5.07 21.06 -5.72
CA TYR A 41 -6.02 20.71 -6.79
C TYR A 41 -7.42 21.27 -6.53
N LEU A 42 -7.92 21.17 -5.29
CA LEU A 42 -9.24 21.69 -4.91
C LEU A 42 -9.30 23.21 -4.95
N ASP A 43 -8.26 23.92 -4.51
CA ASP A 43 -8.18 25.38 -4.58
C ASP A 43 -8.28 25.88 -6.03
N LEU A 44 -7.62 25.18 -6.96
CA LEU A 44 -7.68 25.49 -8.39
C LEU A 44 -9.07 25.16 -8.96
N ALA A 45 -9.65 24.04 -8.54
CA ALA A 45 -11.01 23.67 -8.93
C ALA A 45 -12.04 24.71 -8.47
N GLU A 46 -11.91 25.21 -7.24
CA GLU A 46 -12.75 26.26 -6.68
C GLU A 46 -12.59 27.58 -7.45
N ASN A 47 -11.35 27.99 -7.76
CA ASN A 47 -11.11 29.19 -8.55
C ASN A 47 -11.80 29.14 -9.92
N ASN A 48 -11.72 28.00 -10.60
CA ASN A 48 -12.38 27.80 -11.88
C ASN A 48 -13.91 27.86 -11.74
N ALA A 49 -14.46 27.27 -10.67
CA ALA A 49 -15.90 27.34 -10.38
C ALA A 49 -16.35 28.78 -10.11
N GLN A 50 -15.62 29.54 -9.30
CA GLN A 50 -15.90 30.96 -9.02
C GLN A 50 -15.87 31.83 -10.29
N ARG A 51 -15.03 31.48 -11.28
CA ARG A 51 -14.94 32.16 -12.58
C ARG A 51 -16.02 31.72 -13.58
N GLY A 52 -16.93 30.82 -13.19
CA GLY A 52 -17.98 30.29 -14.07
C GLY A 52 -17.47 29.31 -15.12
N ILE A 53 -16.26 28.76 -14.97
CA ILE A 53 -15.71 27.77 -15.88
C ILE A 53 -16.26 26.40 -15.48
N ALA A 54 -17.32 25.98 -16.15
CA ALA A 54 -17.94 24.67 -15.93
C ALA A 54 -17.14 23.55 -16.62
N PHE A 55 -16.93 22.45 -15.90
CA PHE A 55 -16.27 21.25 -16.39
C PHE A 55 -17.21 20.04 -16.30
N SER A 56 -17.18 19.19 -17.32
CA SER A 56 -17.70 17.83 -17.23
C SER A 56 -16.74 16.92 -16.46
N MET A 57 -17.24 15.79 -15.93
CA MET A 57 -16.40 14.80 -15.23
C MET A 57 -15.23 14.29 -16.08
N VAL A 58 -15.42 14.16 -17.40
CA VAL A 58 -14.35 13.76 -18.32
C VAL A 58 -13.26 14.83 -18.41
N GLN A 59 -13.63 16.11 -18.41
CA GLN A 59 -12.66 17.21 -18.42
C GLN A 59 -11.93 17.33 -17.08
N TRP A 60 -12.62 17.11 -15.96
CA TRP A 60 -11.96 17.03 -14.64
C TRP A 60 -10.89 15.94 -14.59
N ALA A 61 -11.16 14.76 -15.15
CA ALA A 61 -10.17 13.69 -15.21
C ALA A 61 -8.93 14.07 -16.04
N LYS A 62 -9.13 14.75 -17.18
CA LYS A 62 -8.01 15.26 -17.99
C LYS A 62 -7.22 16.35 -17.27
N PHE A 63 -7.94 17.26 -16.60
CA PHE A 63 -7.35 18.34 -15.83
C PHE A 63 -6.50 17.81 -14.67
N LEU A 64 -6.99 16.81 -13.93
CA LEU A 64 -6.25 16.14 -12.87
C LEU A 64 -4.95 15.49 -13.38
N ASN A 65 -5.01 14.78 -14.52
CA ASN A 65 -3.82 14.20 -15.12
C ASN A 65 -2.78 15.29 -15.47
N GLY A 66 -3.20 16.36 -16.13
CA GLY A 66 -2.31 17.48 -16.45
C GLY A 66 -1.72 18.16 -15.20
N PHE A 67 -2.52 18.32 -14.15
CA PHE A 67 -2.06 18.85 -12.85
C PHE A 67 -0.97 17.96 -12.22
N LEU A 68 -1.15 16.64 -12.26
CA LEU A 68 -0.16 15.68 -11.76
C LEU A 68 1.13 15.74 -12.60
N GLU A 69 1.04 15.80 -13.93
CA GLU A 69 2.19 15.96 -14.82
C GLU A 69 2.96 17.26 -14.54
N LEU A 70 2.27 18.40 -14.43
CA LEU A 70 2.88 19.70 -14.11
C LEU A 70 3.57 19.70 -12.74
N SER A 71 3.01 18.94 -11.80
CA SER A 71 3.54 18.78 -10.44
C SER A 71 4.62 17.68 -10.35
N ASN A 72 5.06 17.13 -11.48
CA ASN A 72 6.05 16.03 -11.57
C ASN A 72 5.65 14.74 -10.85
N TYR A 73 4.35 14.48 -10.69
CA TYR A 73 3.85 13.21 -10.16
C TYR A 73 3.68 12.17 -11.28
N PRO A 74 4.08 10.91 -11.05
CA PRO A 74 3.91 9.86 -12.04
C PRO A 74 2.43 9.52 -12.22
N ILE A 75 1.95 9.56 -13.46
CA ILE A 75 0.61 9.06 -13.80
C ILE A 75 0.64 7.54 -13.91
N LEU A 76 -0.36 6.89 -13.30
CA LEU A 76 -0.60 5.47 -13.44
C LEU A 76 -1.17 5.14 -14.85
N LYS A 77 -0.28 4.81 -15.79
CA LYS A 77 -0.64 4.51 -17.20
C LYS A 77 -1.22 3.11 -17.42
N ASP A 78 -0.84 2.14 -16.58
CA ASP A 78 -1.13 0.72 -16.79
C ASP A 78 -2.14 0.14 -15.78
N LYS A 79 -3.09 0.96 -15.32
CA LYS A 79 -4.12 0.53 -14.38
C LYS A 79 -5.00 -0.57 -14.99
N GLY A 80 -5.33 -1.59 -14.18
CA GLY A 80 -6.28 -2.64 -14.57
C GLY A 80 -5.71 -3.77 -15.42
N LYS A 81 -4.40 -3.79 -15.73
CA LYS A 81 -3.77 -4.92 -16.46
C LYS A 81 -3.69 -6.22 -15.65
N ILE A 82 -3.68 -6.12 -14.32
CA ILE A 82 -3.58 -7.26 -13.41
C ILE A 82 -4.86 -7.31 -12.60
N SER A 83 -5.55 -8.45 -12.67
CA SER A 83 -6.73 -8.71 -11.86
C SER A 83 -6.35 -8.93 -10.39
N MET A 84 -7.30 -8.69 -9.47
CA MET A 84 -7.10 -9.03 -8.05
C MET A 84 -6.74 -10.52 -7.88
N PHE A 85 -7.33 -11.40 -8.69
CA PHE A 85 -7.07 -12.84 -8.63
C PHE A 85 -5.62 -13.18 -8.99
N GLU A 86 -5.09 -12.64 -10.08
CA GLU A 86 -3.69 -12.84 -10.49
C GLU A 86 -2.72 -12.27 -9.46
N ALA A 87 -3.01 -11.08 -8.91
CA ALA A 87 -2.21 -10.47 -7.87
C ALA A 87 -2.17 -11.35 -6.60
N LYS A 88 -3.32 -11.90 -6.20
CA LYS A 88 -3.44 -12.83 -5.07
C LYS A 88 -2.66 -14.11 -5.30
N MET A 89 -2.83 -14.75 -6.46
CA MET A 89 -2.08 -15.96 -6.84
C MET A 89 -0.57 -15.72 -6.77
N LYS A 90 -0.09 -14.59 -7.29
CA LYS A 90 1.33 -14.23 -7.23
C LYS A 90 1.80 -14.06 -5.78
N ALA A 91 1.05 -13.35 -4.94
CA ALA A 91 1.40 -13.15 -3.54
C ALA A 91 1.46 -14.49 -2.77
N GLU A 92 0.52 -15.40 -3.04
CA GLU A 92 0.51 -16.74 -2.44
C GLU A 92 1.71 -17.59 -2.89
N ASN A 93 2.06 -17.56 -4.18
CA ASN A 93 3.22 -18.28 -4.71
C ASN A 93 4.55 -17.77 -4.11
N GLU A 94 4.71 -16.47 -3.93
CA GLU A 94 5.89 -15.91 -3.27
C GLU A 94 5.90 -16.23 -1.76
N TYR A 95 4.73 -16.26 -1.12
CA TYR A 95 4.62 -16.71 0.27
C TYR A 95 5.08 -18.16 0.45
N ASP A 96 4.74 -19.06 -0.48
CA ASP A 96 5.15 -20.46 -0.36
C ASP A 96 6.67 -20.63 -0.39
N LYS A 97 7.39 -19.79 -1.16
CA LYS A 97 8.87 -19.74 -1.14
C LYS A 97 9.38 -19.17 0.18
N PHE A 98 8.78 -18.07 0.64
CA PHE A 98 9.16 -17.42 1.89
C PHE A 98 8.91 -18.31 3.12
N ARG A 99 7.82 -19.07 3.14
CA ARG A 99 7.43 -19.96 4.25
C ARG A 99 8.54 -20.93 4.62
N VAL A 100 9.22 -21.51 3.63
CA VAL A 100 10.34 -22.45 3.86
C VAL A 100 11.46 -21.78 4.64
N ILE A 101 11.82 -20.55 4.28
CA ILE A 101 12.86 -19.77 4.95
C ILE A 101 12.40 -19.39 6.37
N GLN A 102 11.15 -18.96 6.52
CA GLN A 102 10.57 -18.62 7.81
C GLN A 102 10.56 -19.83 8.76
N ASP A 103 10.18 -21.02 8.28
CA ASP A 103 10.08 -22.21 9.12
C ASP A 103 11.45 -22.68 9.63
N VAL A 104 12.53 -22.50 8.84
CA VAL A 104 13.91 -22.80 9.26
C VAL A 104 14.39 -21.81 10.32
N ASN A 105 14.07 -20.53 10.18
CA ASN A 105 14.57 -19.48 11.06
C ASN A 105 13.69 -19.25 12.29
N TYR A 106 12.46 -19.77 12.29
CA TYR A 106 11.51 -19.54 13.36
C TYR A 106 11.78 -20.43 14.56
N GLU A 107 11.99 -19.81 15.71
CA GLU A 107 12.09 -20.50 16.99
C GLU A 107 10.78 -20.33 17.76
N SER A 108 10.11 -21.45 18.06
CA SER A 108 8.88 -21.41 18.85
C SER A 108 9.17 -20.96 20.27
N ASP A 109 8.19 -20.34 20.93
CA ASP A 109 8.30 -20.04 22.35
C ASP A 109 8.54 -21.31 23.19
N PHE A 110 8.02 -22.46 22.73
CA PHE A 110 8.33 -23.75 23.33
C PHE A 110 9.83 -24.11 23.21
N ASP A 111 10.42 -23.91 22.03
CA ASP A 111 11.85 -24.18 21.80
C ASP A 111 12.73 -23.26 22.67
N LYS A 112 12.32 -21.98 22.80
CA LYS A 112 12.98 -21.01 23.68
C LYS A 112 12.91 -21.44 25.15
N GLU A 113 11.75 -21.89 25.62
CA GLU A 113 11.59 -22.35 27.01
C GLU A 113 12.37 -23.65 27.28
N ILE A 114 12.42 -24.60 26.34
CA ILE A 114 13.28 -25.79 26.46
C ILE A 114 14.76 -25.40 26.57
N LYS A 115 15.23 -24.43 25.78
CA LYS A 115 16.63 -23.96 25.88
C LYS A 115 16.95 -23.34 27.24
N LYS A 116 15.99 -22.65 27.87
CA LYS A 116 16.16 -22.09 29.22
C LYS A 116 16.21 -23.16 30.32
N LEU A 117 15.60 -24.32 30.08
CA LEU A 117 15.53 -25.43 31.02
C LEU A 117 16.70 -26.43 30.90
N LYS A 118 17.52 -26.32 29.85
CA LYS A 118 18.76 -27.10 29.75
C LYS A 118 19.83 -26.46 30.65
N PRO A 119 20.43 -27.21 31.60
CA PRO A 119 21.47 -26.71 32.49
C PRO A 119 22.78 -26.37 31.77
#